data_AF-A0A1S4DDU6-F1
#
_entry.id   AF-A0A1S4DDU6-F1
#
_cell.length_a   1.000
_cell.length_b   1.000
_cell.length_c   1.000
_cell.angle_alpha   90.00
_cell.angle_beta   90.00
_cell.angle_gamma   90.00
#
_symmetry.space_group_name_H-M   'P 1'
#
loop_
_entity.id
_entity.type
_entity.pdbx_description
1 polymer ?
#
loop_
_entity_poly.entity_id
_entity_poly.type
_entity_poly.pdbx_seq_one_letter_code
_entity_poly.pdbx_strand_id
1 'polypeptide(L)'
;MLRTARESKKRPSWILDDLWVKLLEYWNSSEFEKKSEQGRAARLSNKGGSVHTGGSISMAAHQRRLEKAKGKPVTHDEVFEEIHMKKLKDGTKTTWIELRAETTHDNFKRILEEFIQSQSIDDQGRPIQPTQEEIMDMWIKVAGGVHKGRVYGLGSEFSLGRRTSGLSGSYSSSHCSVDLNEFEQLNRKVAKITELYLQETAAREEEAK
;
A
#
# COMPACT_ATOMS: atom_id res chain seq x y z
N MET A 1 9.66 19.93 -2.59
CA MET A 1 10.13 21.24 -2.09
C MET A 1 11.58 21.19 -1.63
N LEU A 2 11.94 20.53 -0.52
CA LEU A 2 13.35 20.43 -0.08
C LEU A 2 14.28 19.70 -1.07
N ARG A 3 13.79 18.64 -1.74
CA ARG A 3 14.54 17.96 -2.80
C ARG A 3 14.95 18.91 -3.93
N THR A 4 14.00 19.69 -4.43
CA THR A 4 14.21 20.68 -5.49
C THR A 4 15.16 21.79 -5.04
N ALA A 5 15.03 22.26 -3.79
CA ALA A 5 15.94 23.24 -3.21
C ALA A 5 17.38 22.70 -3.14
N ARG A 6 17.56 21.45 -2.71
CA ARG A 6 18.86 20.76 -2.69
C ARG A 6 19.45 20.62 -4.10
N GLU A 7 18.66 20.13 -5.06
CA GLU A 7 19.11 19.91 -6.45
C GLU A 7 19.50 21.22 -7.14
N SER A 8 18.75 22.30 -6.91
CA SER A 8 19.03 23.63 -7.46
C SER A 8 20.06 24.44 -6.66
N LYS A 9 20.42 23.99 -5.45
CA LYS A 9 21.21 24.73 -4.45
C LYS A 9 20.69 26.14 -4.16
N LYS A 10 19.39 26.39 -4.39
CA LYS A 10 18.74 27.68 -4.12
C LYS A 10 17.97 27.60 -2.82
N ARG A 11 18.25 28.55 -1.91
CA ARG A 11 17.51 28.69 -0.65
C ARG A 11 16.07 29.16 -0.95
N PRO A 12 15.05 28.44 -0.48
CA PRO A 12 13.68 28.93 -0.51
C PRO A 12 13.46 30.08 0.50
N SER A 13 12.60 31.03 0.17
CA SER A 13 12.33 32.21 1.02
C SER A 13 11.85 31.87 2.44
N TRP A 14 11.19 30.73 2.62
CA TRP A 14 10.68 30.25 3.91
C TRP A 14 11.69 29.49 4.77
N ILE A 15 12.92 29.25 4.29
CA ILE A 15 14.02 28.67 5.09
C ILE A 15 14.92 29.81 5.57
N LEU A 16 15.18 29.92 6.86
CA LEU A 16 16.13 30.88 7.42
C LEU A 16 17.57 30.60 6.93
N ASP A 17 18.39 31.65 6.79
CA ASP A 17 19.75 31.53 6.27
C ASP A 17 20.63 30.57 7.10
N ASP A 18 20.51 30.62 8.42
CA ASP A 18 21.25 29.77 9.36
C ASP A 18 20.86 28.28 9.23
N LEU A 19 19.57 27.99 9.08
CA LEU A 19 19.07 26.65 8.83
C LEU A 19 19.47 26.13 7.46
N TRP A 20 19.54 27.00 6.45
CA TRP A 20 19.98 26.61 5.11
C TRP A 20 21.45 26.15 5.10
N VAL A 21 22.33 26.85 5.81
CA VAL A 21 23.74 26.44 5.97
C VAL A 21 23.85 25.07 6.62
N LYS A 22 23.12 24.84 7.73
CA LYS A 22 23.09 23.53 8.42
C LYS A 22 22.55 22.40 7.53
N LEU A 23 21.53 22.69 6.70
CA LEU A 23 21.00 21.72 5.74
C LEU A 23 22.01 21.36 4.66
N LEU A 24 22.76 22.33 4.13
CA LEU A 24 23.82 22.09 3.17
C LEU A 24 24.94 21.24 3.77
N GLU A 25 25.38 21.56 4.99
CA GLU A 25 26.38 20.77 5.73
C GLU A 25 25.91 19.32 5.92
N TYR A 26 24.67 19.12 6.38
CA TYR A 26 24.08 17.80 6.51
C TYR A 26 23.98 17.05 5.17
N TRP A 27 23.51 17.69 4.10
CA TRP A 27 23.39 17.04 2.79
C TRP A 27 24.74 16.69 2.15
N ASN A 28 25.83 17.37 2.52
CA ASN A 28 27.19 17.06 2.10
C ASN A 28 27.89 16.05 3.02
N SER A 29 27.26 15.65 4.12
CA SER A 29 27.81 14.62 5.01
C SER A 29 27.82 13.24 4.36
N SER A 30 28.84 12.45 4.65
CA SER A 30 28.96 11.06 4.19
C SER A 30 27.82 10.17 4.70
N GLU A 31 27.31 10.46 5.91
CA GLU A 31 26.15 9.76 6.48
C GLU A 31 24.90 9.94 5.63
N PHE A 32 24.62 11.18 5.20
CA PHE A 32 23.47 11.48 4.36
C PHE A 32 23.61 10.86 2.97
N GLU A 33 24.79 10.96 2.36
CA GLU A 33 25.09 10.34 1.07
C GLU A 33 24.80 8.83 1.12
N LYS A 34 25.40 8.13 2.09
CA LYS A 34 25.20 6.69 2.29
C LYS A 34 23.71 6.34 2.49
N LYS A 35 22.99 7.11 3.31
CA LYS A 35 21.55 6.90 3.56
C LYS A 35 20.72 7.15 2.29
N SER A 36 21.05 8.18 1.52
CA SER A 36 20.39 8.54 0.27
C SER A 36 20.62 7.45 -0.78
N GLU A 37 21.85 6.94 -0.92
CA GLU A 37 22.18 5.85 -1.83
C GLU A 37 21.50 4.55 -1.45
N GLN A 38 21.51 4.17 -0.17
CA GLN A 38 20.75 3.01 0.31
C GLN A 38 19.26 3.15 -0.01
N GLY A 39 18.68 4.33 0.21
CA GLY A 39 17.28 4.60 -0.14
C GLY A 39 17.03 4.53 -1.65
N ARG A 40 17.98 4.97 -2.48
CA ARG A 40 17.90 4.87 -3.95
C ARG A 40 17.98 3.40 -4.40
N ALA A 41 18.94 2.64 -3.87
CA ALA A 41 19.10 1.22 -4.16
C ALA A 41 17.86 0.42 -3.75
N ALA A 42 17.26 0.75 -2.59
CA ALA A 42 16.02 0.12 -2.14
C ALA A 42 14.84 0.42 -3.08
N ARG A 43 14.72 1.65 -3.61
CA ARG A 43 13.68 2.03 -4.58
C ARG A 43 13.87 1.38 -5.95
N LEU A 44 15.11 1.20 -6.40
CA LEU A 44 15.43 0.52 -7.66
C LEU A 44 15.46 -1.01 -7.52
N SER A 45 15.29 -1.54 -6.31
CA SER A 45 15.27 -2.97 -6.08
C SER A 45 13.98 -3.57 -6.61
N ASN A 46 14.11 -4.61 -7.44
CA ASN A 46 13.00 -5.48 -7.83
C ASN A 46 12.41 -6.28 -6.64
N LYS A 47 12.97 -6.17 -5.43
CA LYS A 47 12.44 -6.78 -4.20
C LYS A 47 11.64 -5.78 -3.35
N GLY A 48 11.46 -4.55 -3.85
CA GLY A 48 10.78 -3.45 -3.19
C GLY A 48 9.24 -3.51 -3.25
N GLY A 49 8.61 -2.39 -2.86
CA GLY A 49 7.15 -2.23 -2.88
C GLY A 49 6.56 -2.27 -4.30
N SER A 50 5.27 -2.56 -4.39
CA SER A 50 4.56 -2.66 -5.66
C SER A 50 3.93 -1.34 -6.07
N VAL A 51 4.09 -0.97 -7.34
CA VAL A 51 3.55 0.27 -7.89
C VAL A 51 2.13 0.01 -8.39
N HIS A 52 1.16 0.67 -7.77
CA HIS A 52 -0.26 0.48 -8.05
C HIS A 52 -1.04 1.80 -8.00
N THR A 53 -2.17 1.86 -8.71
CA THR A 53 -3.11 3.00 -8.75
C THR A 53 -4.16 2.95 -7.63
N GLY A 54 -4.06 1.98 -6.73
CA GLY A 54 -5.04 1.78 -5.65
C GLY A 54 -5.07 2.87 -4.58
N GLY A 55 -4.09 3.77 -4.56
CA GLY A 55 -4.03 4.85 -3.58
C GLY A 55 -3.80 4.35 -2.14
N SER A 56 -4.32 5.09 -1.16
CA SER A 56 -4.08 4.80 0.27
C SER A 56 -5.05 3.79 0.89
N ILE A 57 -5.89 3.13 0.09
CA ILE A 57 -6.84 2.12 0.59
C ILE A 57 -6.25 0.72 0.47
N SER A 58 -6.61 -0.17 1.41
CA SER A 58 -6.08 -1.53 1.41
C SER A 58 -6.61 -2.38 0.25
N MET A 59 -5.89 -3.44 -0.10
CA MET A 59 -6.33 -4.39 -1.13
C MET A 59 -7.67 -5.05 -0.76
N ALA A 60 -7.89 -5.36 0.52
CA ALA A 60 -9.16 -5.90 1.00
C ALA A 60 -10.31 -4.88 0.85
N ALA A 61 -10.02 -3.59 0.95
CA ALA A 61 -11.01 -2.55 0.66
C ALA A 61 -11.32 -2.46 -0.84
N HIS A 62 -10.30 -2.56 -1.71
CA HIS A 62 -10.51 -2.66 -3.17
C HIS A 62 -11.33 -3.90 -3.53
N GLN A 63 -11.03 -5.06 -2.95
CA GLN A 63 -11.76 -6.29 -3.15
C GLN A 63 -13.25 -6.11 -2.84
N ARG A 64 -13.60 -5.65 -1.64
CA ARG A 64 -14.99 -5.41 -1.25
C ARG A 64 -15.73 -4.44 -2.17
N ARG A 65 -15.04 -3.40 -2.65
CA ARG A 65 -15.63 -2.44 -3.61
C ARG A 65 -15.89 -3.11 -4.97
N LEU A 66 -14.96 -3.92 -5.44
CA LEU A 66 -15.05 -4.62 -6.71
C LEU A 66 -16.13 -5.72 -6.67
N GLU A 67 -16.24 -6.46 -5.56
CA GLU A 67 -17.31 -7.45 -5.33
C GLU A 67 -18.69 -6.79 -5.35
N LYS A 68 -18.83 -5.64 -4.66
CA LYS A 68 -20.07 -4.86 -4.68
C LYS A 68 -20.42 -4.38 -6.09
N ALA A 69 -19.43 -3.95 -6.86
CA ALA A 69 -19.64 -3.48 -8.24
C ALA A 69 -20.01 -4.62 -9.20
N LYS A 70 -19.38 -5.80 -9.06
CA LYS A 70 -19.65 -6.96 -9.90
C LYS A 70 -20.84 -7.81 -9.45
N GLY A 71 -21.30 -7.63 -8.21
CA GLY A 71 -22.36 -8.44 -7.60
C GLY A 71 -21.95 -9.90 -7.33
N LYS A 72 -20.65 -10.21 -7.35
CA LYS A 72 -20.11 -11.56 -7.14
C LYS A 72 -18.75 -11.50 -6.43
N PRO A 73 -18.32 -12.59 -5.77
CA PRO A 73 -16.96 -12.72 -5.26
C PRO A 73 -15.93 -12.49 -6.38
N VAL A 74 -14.83 -11.84 -6.03
CA VAL A 74 -13.73 -11.55 -6.96
C VAL A 74 -12.47 -12.22 -6.49
N THR A 75 -11.65 -12.64 -7.43
CA THR A 75 -10.39 -13.32 -7.12
C THR A 75 -9.27 -12.32 -6.84
N HIS A 76 -8.21 -12.80 -6.20
CA HIS A 76 -7.06 -11.95 -5.89
C HIS A 76 -6.41 -11.36 -7.16
N ASP A 77 -6.27 -12.15 -8.23
CA ASP A 77 -5.71 -11.69 -9.51
C ASP A 77 -6.57 -10.60 -10.16
N GLU A 78 -7.90 -10.67 -10.06
CA GLU A 78 -8.79 -9.62 -10.55
C GLU A 78 -8.57 -8.29 -9.81
N VAL A 79 -8.42 -8.35 -8.48
CA VAL A 79 -8.12 -7.16 -7.66
C VAL A 79 -6.73 -6.63 -7.99
N PHE A 80 -5.75 -7.52 -8.18
CA PHE A 80 -4.40 -7.16 -8.57
C PHE A 80 -4.40 -6.43 -9.93
N GLU A 81 -5.04 -6.99 -10.94
CA GLU A 81 -5.19 -6.38 -12.26
C GLU A 81 -5.89 -5.01 -12.17
N GLU A 82 -6.94 -4.90 -11.35
CA GLU A 82 -7.69 -3.66 -11.14
C GLU A 82 -6.84 -2.50 -10.61
N ILE A 83 -5.86 -2.79 -9.76
CA ILE A 83 -5.00 -1.77 -9.14
C ILE A 83 -3.61 -1.65 -9.78
N HIS A 84 -3.19 -2.60 -10.62
CA HIS A 84 -1.88 -2.56 -11.30
C HIS A 84 -1.96 -2.19 -12.78
N MET A 85 -3.16 -1.89 -13.29
CA MET A 85 -3.36 -1.37 -14.65
C MET A 85 -3.69 0.12 -14.65
N LYS A 86 -3.20 0.82 -15.68
CA LYS A 86 -3.57 2.19 -15.98
C LYS A 86 -4.99 2.23 -16.53
N LYS A 87 -5.80 3.12 -15.97
CA LYS A 87 -7.17 3.37 -16.42
C LYS A 87 -7.24 4.71 -17.14
N LEU A 88 -7.90 4.70 -18.30
CA LEU A 88 -8.32 5.91 -18.97
C LEU A 88 -9.48 6.57 -18.21
N LYS A 89 -9.83 7.80 -18.61
CA LYS A 89 -10.90 8.58 -17.95
C LYS A 89 -12.28 7.91 -18.06
N ASP A 90 -12.48 7.09 -19.08
CA ASP A 90 -13.67 6.28 -19.33
C ASP A 90 -13.70 4.97 -18.52
N GLY A 91 -12.64 4.68 -17.75
CA GLY A 91 -12.50 3.45 -16.97
C GLY A 91 -11.83 2.29 -17.72
N THR A 92 -11.49 2.46 -19.01
CA THR A 92 -10.86 1.40 -19.82
C THR A 92 -9.44 1.13 -19.31
N LYS A 93 -9.14 -0.13 -19.00
CA LYS A 93 -7.79 -0.56 -18.64
C LYS A 93 -6.92 -0.66 -19.90
N THR A 94 -5.69 -0.19 -19.83
CA THR A 94 -4.82 -0.08 -21.01
C THR A 94 -3.55 -0.90 -20.87
N THR A 95 -2.70 -0.54 -19.93
CA THR A 95 -1.36 -1.14 -19.76
C THR A 95 -1.03 -1.33 -18.30
N TRP A 96 -0.20 -2.34 -18.03
CA TRP A 96 0.39 -2.54 -16.72
C TRP A 96 1.25 -1.35 -16.31
N ILE A 97 1.20 -1.01 -15.02
CA ILE A 97 1.99 0.10 -14.47
C ILE A 97 3.46 -0.29 -14.37
N GLU A 98 3.74 -1.57 -14.07
CA GLU A 98 5.09 -2.12 -13.99
C GLU A 98 5.19 -3.47 -14.70
N LEU A 99 6.30 -3.71 -15.40
CA LEU A 99 6.57 -4.98 -16.11
C LEU A 99 6.54 -6.19 -15.16
N ARG A 100 6.90 -5.98 -13.89
CA ARG A 100 6.82 -7.02 -12.87
C ARG A 100 5.37 -7.46 -12.61
N ALA A 101 4.40 -6.54 -12.63
CA ALA A 101 2.99 -6.86 -12.42
C ALA A 101 2.46 -7.71 -13.57
N GLU A 102 2.76 -7.32 -14.81
CA GLU A 102 2.45 -8.10 -16.02
C GLU A 102 3.05 -9.51 -15.93
N THR A 103 4.36 -9.59 -15.70
CA THR A 103 5.07 -10.88 -15.65
C THR A 103 4.54 -11.79 -14.54
N THR A 104 4.26 -11.26 -13.34
CA THR A 104 3.71 -12.05 -12.24
C THR A 104 2.29 -12.52 -12.54
N HIS A 105 1.44 -11.64 -13.07
CA HIS A 105 0.07 -11.97 -13.40
C HIS A 105 -0.01 -13.02 -14.52
N ASP A 106 0.72 -12.84 -15.62
CA ASP A 106 0.70 -13.77 -16.75
C ASP A 106 1.23 -15.15 -16.36
N ASN A 107 2.32 -15.19 -15.58
CA ASN A 107 2.81 -16.44 -15.04
C ASN A 107 1.81 -17.10 -14.08
N PHE A 108 1.11 -16.32 -13.26
CA PHE A 108 0.05 -16.84 -12.40
C PHE A 108 -1.07 -17.49 -13.22
N LYS A 109 -1.59 -16.80 -14.26
CA LYS A 109 -2.64 -17.35 -15.12
C LYS A 109 -2.18 -18.63 -15.82
N ARG A 110 -0.94 -18.65 -16.33
CA ARG A 110 -0.36 -19.83 -16.96
C ARG A 110 -0.31 -21.03 -16.01
N ILE A 111 0.25 -20.86 -14.81
CA ILE A 111 0.35 -21.99 -13.86
C ILE A 111 -1.01 -22.42 -13.32
N LEU A 112 -1.96 -21.49 -13.19
CA LEU A 112 -3.33 -21.79 -12.78
C LEU A 112 -4.03 -22.64 -13.84
N GLU A 113 -3.87 -22.28 -15.11
CA GLU A 113 -4.42 -23.05 -16.23
C GLU A 113 -3.76 -24.43 -16.36
N GLU A 114 -2.43 -24.51 -16.28
CA GLU A 114 -1.69 -25.79 -16.25
C GLU A 114 -2.17 -26.68 -15.09
N PHE A 115 -2.40 -26.09 -13.92
CA PHE A 115 -2.91 -26.81 -12.76
C PHE A 115 -4.30 -27.36 -13.04
N ILE A 116 -5.25 -26.52 -13.50
CA ILE A 116 -6.62 -26.94 -13.82
C ILE A 116 -6.63 -28.05 -14.88
N GLN A 117 -5.79 -27.96 -15.91
CA GLN A 117 -5.69 -28.98 -16.96
C GLN A 117 -5.09 -30.30 -16.47
N SER A 118 -4.22 -30.26 -15.46
CA SER A 118 -3.61 -31.46 -14.86
C SER A 118 -4.55 -32.21 -13.91
N GLN A 119 -5.62 -31.56 -13.45
CA GLN A 119 -6.51 -32.13 -12.45
C GLN A 119 -7.48 -33.16 -13.02
N SER A 120 -7.83 -34.13 -12.17
CA SER A 120 -8.90 -35.06 -12.49
C SER A 120 -10.24 -34.34 -12.62
N ILE A 121 -11.13 -35.01 -13.32
CA ILE A 121 -12.48 -34.54 -13.58
C ILE A 121 -13.37 -34.93 -12.39
N ASP A 122 -14.24 -34.04 -11.95
CA ASP A 122 -15.26 -34.31 -10.94
C ASP A 122 -16.40 -35.18 -11.49
N ASP A 123 -17.34 -35.56 -10.61
CA ASP A 123 -18.52 -36.36 -10.97
C ASP A 123 -19.43 -35.69 -12.02
N GLN A 124 -19.22 -34.41 -12.32
CA GLN A 124 -19.97 -33.60 -13.28
C GLN A 124 -19.21 -33.34 -14.59
N GLY A 125 -18.05 -34.00 -14.79
CA GLY A 125 -17.28 -33.84 -16.01
C GLY A 125 -16.45 -32.55 -16.05
N ARG A 126 -16.24 -31.86 -14.91
CA ARG A 126 -15.47 -30.61 -14.82
C ARG A 126 -14.13 -30.81 -14.11
N PRO A 127 -13.06 -30.12 -14.52
CA PRO A 127 -11.80 -30.17 -13.77
C PRO A 127 -11.99 -29.69 -12.32
N ILE A 128 -11.40 -30.41 -11.37
CA ILE A 128 -11.39 -29.99 -9.96
C ILE A 128 -10.73 -28.63 -9.87
N GLN A 129 -11.42 -27.69 -9.24
CA GLN A 129 -10.93 -26.33 -9.04
C GLN A 129 -9.89 -26.31 -7.91
N PRO A 130 -8.81 -25.52 -8.04
CA PRO A 130 -7.83 -25.37 -6.98
C PRO A 130 -8.46 -24.77 -5.72
N THR A 131 -7.99 -25.23 -4.57
CA THR A 131 -8.30 -24.64 -3.27
C THR A 131 -7.70 -23.24 -3.16
N GLN A 132 -8.21 -22.44 -2.22
CA GLN A 132 -7.69 -21.09 -1.99
C GLN A 132 -6.21 -21.12 -1.58
N GLU A 133 -5.80 -22.14 -0.82
CA GLU A 133 -4.43 -22.37 -0.40
C GLU A 133 -3.52 -22.62 -1.60
N GLU A 134 -3.90 -23.50 -2.52
CA GLU A 134 -3.16 -23.79 -3.74
C GLU A 134 -3.03 -22.56 -4.64
N ILE A 135 -4.11 -21.80 -4.80
CA ILE A 135 -4.11 -20.52 -5.53
C ILE A 135 -3.10 -19.55 -4.92
N MET A 136 -3.09 -19.44 -3.59
CA MET A 136 -2.14 -18.55 -2.91
C MET A 136 -0.71 -19.04 -3.04
N ASP A 137 -0.45 -20.34 -2.96
CA ASP A 137 0.90 -20.90 -3.07
C ASP A 137 1.45 -20.75 -4.51
N MET A 138 0.59 -20.91 -5.51
CA MET A 138 0.87 -20.56 -6.89
C MET A 138 1.27 -19.08 -7.02
N TRP A 139 0.52 -18.17 -6.42
CA TRP A 139 0.85 -16.74 -6.41
C TRP A 139 2.21 -16.47 -5.75
N ILE A 140 2.45 -17.02 -4.56
CA ILE A 140 3.72 -16.86 -3.82
C ILE A 140 4.89 -17.31 -4.69
N LYS A 141 4.74 -18.45 -5.39
CA LYS A 141 5.77 -18.98 -6.29
C LYS A 141 6.11 -17.99 -7.40
N VAL A 142 5.12 -17.46 -8.13
CA VAL A 142 5.36 -16.54 -9.25
C VAL A 142 5.76 -15.13 -8.80
N ALA A 143 5.40 -14.75 -7.57
CA ALA A 143 5.79 -13.48 -6.95
C ALA A 143 7.27 -13.45 -6.51
N GLY A 144 7.97 -14.59 -6.56
CA GLY A 144 9.36 -14.75 -6.13
C GLY A 144 9.53 -15.11 -4.65
N GLY A 145 8.48 -15.67 -4.04
CA GLY A 145 8.47 -16.12 -2.65
C GLY A 145 8.24 -15.01 -1.63
N VAL A 146 8.44 -15.37 -0.36
CA VAL A 146 8.33 -14.44 0.77
C VAL A 146 9.66 -13.70 0.96
N HIS A 147 9.64 -12.38 0.93
CA HIS A 147 10.79 -11.54 1.24
C HIS A 147 10.47 -10.63 2.43
N LYS A 148 11.25 -10.74 3.51
CA LYS A 148 11.05 -9.97 4.76
C LYS A 148 9.60 -10.03 5.28
N GLY A 149 9.02 -11.23 5.26
CA GLY A 149 7.66 -11.48 5.73
C GLY A 149 6.54 -10.95 4.81
N ARG A 150 6.87 -10.52 3.59
CA ARG A 150 5.92 -9.97 2.62
C ARG A 150 5.99 -10.72 1.29
N VAL A 151 4.87 -10.76 0.58
CA VAL A 151 4.76 -11.32 -0.76
C VAL A 151 4.28 -10.21 -1.69
N TYR A 152 4.88 -10.12 -2.86
CA TYR A 152 4.51 -9.14 -3.86
C TYR A 152 3.04 -9.33 -4.30
N GLY A 153 2.30 -8.22 -4.40
CA GLY A 153 0.88 -8.23 -4.77
C GLY A 153 -0.09 -8.63 -3.66
N LEU A 154 0.34 -9.15 -2.49
CA LEU A 154 -0.61 -9.63 -1.46
C LEU A 154 -0.93 -8.59 -0.34
N GLY A 155 -0.35 -7.39 -0.42
CA GLY A 155 -0.56 -6.33 0.58
C GLY A 155 -0.05 -6.68 1.98
N SER A 156 -0.36 -5.84 2.98
CA SER A 156 0.00 -6.06 4.39
C SER A 156 -0.92 -7.04 5.13
N GLU A 157 -2.12 -7.24 4.59
CA GLU A 157 -3.15 -8.15 5.11
C GLU A 157 -2.67 -9.61 5.09
N PHE A 158 -1.83 -9.92 4.09
CA PHE A 158 -1.13 -11.19 3.93
C PHE A 158 0.08 -11.24 4.87
N SER A 159 -0.20 -11.50 6.14
CA SER A 159 0.82 -11.82 7.14
C SER A 159 0.96 -13.34 7.22
N LEU A 160 2.13 -13.88 6.87
CA LEU A 160 2.40 -15.32 7.02
C LEU A 160 2.23 -15.80 8.48
N GLY A 161 2.40 -14.88 9.45
CA GLY A 161 2.12 -15.13 10.87
C GLY A 161 0.67 -15.53 11.18
N ARG A 162 -0.28 -15.27 10.28
CA ARG A 162 -1.67 -15.76 10.39
C ARG A 162 -1.82 -17.23 9.92
N ARG A 163 -0.86 -17.74 9.13
CA ARG A 163 -0.79 -19.16 8.72
C ARG A 163 0.00 -20.01 9.71
N THR A 164 0.91 -19.42 10.47
CA THR A 164 1.73 -20.12 11.47
C THR A 164 1.31 -19.69 12.88
N SER A 165 0.28 -20.32 13.43
CA SER A 165 0.09 -20.37 14.88
C SER A 165 1.31 -21.07 15.50
N GLY A 166 2.38 -20.32 15.83
CA GLY A 166 3.55 -20.91 16.48
C GLY A 166 4.86 -20.11 16.51
N LEU A 167 5.05 -19.08 15.68
CA LEU A 167 6.30 -18.30 15.69
C LEU A 167 6.01 -16.80 15.85
N SER A 168 6.05 -16.36 17.11
CA SER A 168 6.06 -14.97 17.51
C SER A 168 7.32 -14.28 17.00
N GLY A 169 7.28 -13.80 15.76
CA GLY A 169 8.15 -12.75 15.29
C GLY A 169 7.45 -11.42 15.51
N SER A 170 7.88 -10.66 16.52
CA SER A 170 7.42 -9.28 16.75
C SER A 170 7.77 -8.43 15.54
N TYR A 171 6.84 -8.31 14.59
CA TYR A 171 6.87 -7.23 13.61
C TYR A 171 6.01 -6.11 14.16
N SER A 172 6.62 -4.94 14.36
CA SER A 172 5.91 -3.69 14.54
C SER A 172 5.15 -3.43 13.25
N SER A 173 3.94 -3.98 13.17
CA SER A 173 2.94 -3.52 12.25
C SER A 173 2.70 -2.07 12.63
N SER A 174 3.04 -1.12 11.76
CA SER A 174 2.29 0.14 11.73
C SER A 174 0.90 -0.21 11.19
N HIS A 175 0.18 -1.04 11.94
CA HIS A 175 -1.24 -1.11 11.83
C HIS A 175 -1.66 0.30 12.23
N CYS A 176 -2.28 1.02 11.31
CA CYS A 176 -3.20 2.05 11.71
C CYS A 176 -4.41 1.30 12.32
N SER A 177 -4.19 0.55 13.41
CA SER A 177 -5.24 0.32 14.39
C SER A 177 -5.29 1.68 15.03
N VAL A 178 -6.22 2.50 14.57
CA VAL A 178 -6.63 3.61 15.40
C VAL A 178 -7.06 2.92 16.69
N ASP A 179 -6.26 3.07 17.75
CA ASP A 179 -6.66 2.61 19.07
C ASP A 179 -8.03 3.25 19.31
N LEU A 180 -9.06 2.44 19.48
CA LEU A 180 -10.43 2.92 19.63
C LEU A 180 -10.50 3.95 20.77
N ASN A 181 -9.66 3.76 21.80
CA ASN A 181 -9.49 4.67 22.91
C ASN A 181 -8.82 5.99 22.50
N GLU A 182 -7.78 5.97 21.66
CA GLU A 182 -7.17 7.19 21.11
C GLU A 182 -8.12 7.93 20.17
N PHE A 183 -8.92 7.22 19.36
CA PHE A 183 -9.93 7.80 18.48
C PHE A 183 -11.02 8.50 19.28
N GLU A 184 -11.53 7.85 20.32
CA GLU A 184 -12.55 8.43 21.22
C GLU A 184 -11.99 9.64 21.98
N GLN A 185 -10.75 9.57 22.46
CA GLN A 185 -10.10 10.70 23.11
C GLN A 185 -9.91 11.88 22.14
N LEU A 186 -9.54 11.61 20.90
CA LEU A 186 -9.41 12.64 19.88
C LEU A 186 -10.76 13.28 19.56
N ASN A 187 -11.82 12.49 19.39
CA ASN A 187 -13.17 13.00 19.16
C ASN A 187 -13.67 13.86 20.34
N ARG A 188 -13.38 13.47 21.59
CA ARG A 188 -13.70 14.29 22.77
C ARG A 188 -12.94 15.61 22.78
N LYS A 189 -11.65 15.61 22.38
CA LYS A 189 -10.85 16.84 22.27
C LYS A 189 -11.39 17.75 21.17
N VAL A 190 -11.75 17.20 20.01
CA VAL A 190 -12.35 17.97 18.91
C VAL A 190 -13.67 18.62 19.35
N ALA A 191 -14.57 17.86 19.99
CA ALA A 191 -15.83 18.40 20.50
C ALA A 191 -15.61 19.56 21.48
N LYS A 192 -14.65 19.41 22.40
CA LYS A 192 -14.33 20.46 23.38
C LYS A 192 -13.73 21.71 22.73
N ILE A 193 -12.89 21.55 21.70
CA ILE A 193 -12.35 22.69 20.93
C ILE A 193 -13.48 23.40 20.18
N THR A 194 -14.40 22.67 19.56
CA THR A 194 -15.54 23.25 18.84
C THR A 194 -16.42 24.06 19.80
N GLU A 195 -16.68 23.55 21.00
CA GLU A 195 -17.47 24.26 22.01
C GLU A 195 -16.78 25.54 22.50
N LEU A 196 -15.47 25.48 22.79
CA LEU A 196 -14.69 26.67 23.16
C LEU A 196 -14.69 27.73 22.05
N TYR A 197 -14.56 27.30 20.79
CA TYR A 197 -14.58 28.21 19.66
C TYR A 197 -15.92 28.94 19.54
N LEU A 198 -17.04 28.22 19.75
CA LEU A 198 -18.39 28.81 19.72
C LEU A 198 -18.61 29.80 20.87
N GLN A 199 -18.09 29.51 22.07
CA GLN A 199 -18.14 30.42 23.21
C GLN A 199 -17.32 31.70 22.95
N GLU A 200 -16.12 31.56 22.37
CA GLU A 200 -15.25 32.70 22.03
C GLU A 200 -15.83 33.55 20.90
N THR A 201 -16.52 32.96 19.92
CA THR A 201 -17.24 33.72 18.89
C THR A 201 -18.44 34.46 19.48
N ALA A 202 -19.21 33.83 20.37
CA ALA A 202 -20.35 34.48 21.01
C ALA A 202 -19.92 35.62 21.96
N ALA A 203 -18.82 35.45 22.71
CA ALA A 203 -18.27 36.49 23.58
C ALA A 203 -17.78 37.71 22.77
N ARG A 204 -17.13 37.50 21.62
CA ARG A 204 -16.71 38.58 20.72
C ARG A 204 -17.88 39.30 20.07
N GLU A 205 -18.97 38.61 19.77
CA GLU A 205 -20.20 39.22 19.22
C GLU A 205 -20.94 40.06 20.26
N GLU A 206 -20.91 39.68 21.54
CA GLU A 206 -21.48 40.46 22.64
C GLU A 206 -20.60 41.67 23.03
N GLU A 207 -19.27 41.56 22.95
CA GLU A 207 -18.37 42.72 23.14
C GLU A 207 -18.43 43.73 21.98
N ALA A 208 -18.94 43.32 20.81
CA ALA A 208 -19.10 44.18 19.63
C ALA A 208 -20.46 44.90 19.55
N LYS A 209 -21.37 44.68 20.51
CA LYS A 209 -22.62 45.43 20.69
C LYS A 209 -22.47 46.57 21.68
#